data_AF-A0A349HPU9-F1
#
_entry.id   AF-A0A349HPU9-F1
#
_cell.length_a   1.000
_cell.length_b   1.000
_cell.length_c   1.000
_cell.angle_alpha   90.00
_cell.angle_beta   90.00
_cell.angle_gamma   90.00
#
_symmetry.space_group_name_H-M   'P 1'
#
loop_
_entity.id
_entity.type
_entity.pdbx_description
1 polymer ?
#
loop_
_entity_poly.entity_id
_entity_poly.type
_entity_poly.pdbx_seq_one_letter_code
_entity_poly.pdbx_strand_id
1 'polypeptide(L)'
;MKKELIREKKKSLADRYPELAKEWHTELNGDLTPYDVTPHSQIKVWWKTEEGKEFQAVVRYRTTNYLRKDKNLIPEEISGKYRKREEKDTFLKKNNLVILFPEVAKEWDYEKNDGVKPEEVFSKSGKTYWFKCANGHSWQTRVINRTSKGSKCPVCTLESRKLINTTPELIDEFDPVKNKKINLFDLTASSNEKVWWICKNCSKKYKESVQKRVKGYKCPVCFPVKKEIPYEKSLEYNYPEIAKQWNYELNGNLTPKDVRPMSGKSVWWNCPVDKEHPPWKSIIHNRTYNGNGCPTCNNPRF
;
A
#
# COMPACT_ATOMS: atom_id res chain seq x y z
N MET A 1 -28.40 23.93 -9.19
CA MET A 1 -28.45 23.98 -10.66
C MET A 1 -27.03 23.82 -11.19
N LYS A 2 -26.76 22.72 -11.90
CA LYS A 2 -25.43 22.35 -12.40
C LYS A 2 -25.10 23.22 -13.61
N LYS A 3 -23.92 23.89 -13.58
CA LYS A 3 -23.31 24.51 -14.77
C LYS A 3 -23.08 23.42 -15.81
N GLU A 4 -23.80 23.49 -16.92
CA GLU A 4 -23.52 22.70 -18.12
C GLU A 4 -22.10 23.01 -18.59
N LEU A 5 -21.20 22.04 -18.44
CA LEU A 5 -20.01 21.99 -19.26
C LEU A 5 -20.49 21.81 -20.71
N ILE A 6 -20.29 22.85 -21.52
CA ILE A 6 -20.37 22.78 -22.98
C ILE A 6 -19.37 21.71 -23.42
N ARG A 7 -19.85 20.48 -23.65
CA ARG A 7 -19.08 19.43 -24.34
C ARG A 7 -18.94 19.88 -25.79
N GLU A 8 -17.83 20.53 -26.11
CA GLU A 8 -17.42 20.74 -27.50
C GLU A 8 -17.50 19.41 -28.27
N LYS A 9 -18.17 19.44 -29.43
CA LYS A 9 -18.10 18.34 -30.40
C LYS A 9 -16.62 18.01 -30.64
N LYS A 10 -16.20 16.80 -30.29
CA LYS A 10 -14.83 16.32 -30.51
C LYS A 10 -14.58 16.22 -32.01
N LYS A 11 -14.09 17.30 -32.65
CA LYS A 11 -13.67 17.28 -34.05
C LYS A 11 -12.60 16.21 -34.28
N SER A 12 -12.63 15.57 -35.45
CA SER A 12 -11.77 14.44 -35.82
C SER A 12 -10.30 14.83 -35.99
N LEU A 13 -9.42 13.85 -36.20
CA LEU A 13 -8.00 14.09 -36.48
C LEU A 13 -7.83 14.87 -37.79
N ALA A 14 -8.56 14.49 -38.85
CA ALA A 14 -8.55 15.23 -40.11
C ALA A 14 -9.05 16.67 -39.95
N ASP A 15 -10.11 16.90 -39.16
CA ASP A 15 -10.66 18.25 -38.97
C ASP A 15 -9.70 19.19 -38.24
N ARG A 16 -8.93 18.67 -37.28
CA ARG A 16 -8.03 19.48 -36.44
C ARG A 16 -6.61 19.55 -36.96
N TYR A 17 -6.15 18.51 -37.66
CA TYR A 17 -4.77 18.37 -38.12
C TYR A 17 -4.72 17.76 -39.53
N PRO A 18 -5.22 18.47 -40.56
CA PRO A 18 -5.36 17.94 -41.92
C PRO A 18 -4.02 17.51 -42.53
N GLU A 19 -2.94 18.26 -42.28
CA GLU A 19 -1.60 17.90 -42.76
C GLU A 19 -1.06 16.63 -42.11
N LEU A 20 -1.30 16.44 -40.80
CA LEU A 20 -0.94 15.21 -40.12
C LEU A 20 -1.79 14.01 -40.61
N ALA A 21 -3.05 14.26 -40.98
CA ALA A 21 -3.93 13.25 -41.52
C ALA A 21 -3.51 12.77 -42.92
N LYS A 22 -2.73 13.54 -43.67
CA LYS A 22 -2.11 13.08 -44.94
C LYS A 22 -1.11 11.94 -44.72
N GLU A 23 -0.48 11.88 -43.54
CA GLU A 23 0.41 10.78 -43.18
C GLU A 23 -0.34 9.50 -42.75
N TRP A 24 -1.67 9.44 -42.87
CA TRP A 24 -2.46 8.26 -42.54
C TRP A 24 -2.29 7.17 -43.60
N HIS A 25 -1.94 5.96 -43.17
CA HIS A 25 -1.84 4.85 -44.11
C HIS A 25 -3.22 4.25 -44.41
N THR A 26 -3.78 4.54 -45.59
CA THR A 26 -5.15 4.12 -45.95
C THR A 26 -5.29 2.60 -46.09
N GLU A 27 -4.32 1.91 -46.69
CA GLU A 27 -4.43 0.46 -46.93
C GLU A 27 -4.25 -0.37 -45.65
N LEU A 28 -3.20 -0.10 -44.86
CA LEU A 28 -2.88 -0.89 -43.65
C LEU A 28 -3.79 -0.60 -42.45
N ASN A 29 -4.61 0.45 -42.51
CA ASN A 29 -5.59 0.77 -41.46
C ASN A 29 -7.00 0.24 -41.76
N GLY A 30 -7.21 -0.42 -42.91
CA GLY A 30 -8.53 -0.91 -43.31
C GLY A 30 -9.55 0.21 -43.39
N ASP A 31 -10.75 -0.01 -42.83
CA ASP A 31 -11.86 0.96 -42.90
C ASP A 31 -11.70 2.17 -41.97
N LEU A 32 -10.69 2.17 -41.08
CA LEU A 32 -10.47 3.29 -40.16
C LEU A 32 -9.85 4.48 -40.91
N THR A 33 -10.55 5.60 -40.87
CA THR A 33 -10.10 6.87 -41.45
C THR A 33 -9.68 7.88 -40.36
N PRO A 34 -8.90 8.92 -40.74
CA PRO A 34 -8.63 10.06 -39.85
C PRO A 34 -9.89 10.81 -39.37
N TYR A 35 -11.03 10.63 -40.02
CA TYR A 35 -12.31 11.24 -39.62
C TYR A 35 -12.98 10.49 -38.45
N ASP A 36 -12.63 9.21 -38.25
CA ASP A 36 -13.23 8.35 -37.23
C ASP A 36 -12.55 8.46 -35.86
N VAL A 37 -11.39 9.11 -35.80
CA VAL A 37 -10.57 9.20 -34.58
C VAL A 37 -10.38 10.65 -34.15
N THR A 38 -10.29 10.86 -32.83
CA THR A 38 -9.92 12.17 -32.28
C THR A 38 -8.41 12.28 -32.12
N PRO A 39 -7.82 13.48 -32.12
CA PRO A 39 -6.36 13.64 -31.99
C PRO A 39 -5.76 13.18 -30.66
N HIS A 40 -6.59 12.91 -29.65
CA HIS A 40 -6.19 12.37 -28.34
C HIS A 40 -6.38 10.85 -28.24
N SER A 41 -6.81 10.21 -29.33
CA SER A 41 -7.03 8.77 -29.37
C SER A 41 -5.77 7.99 -29.01
N GLN A 42 -5.94 6.95 -28.21
CA GLN A 42 -4.86 6.01 -27.85
C GLN A 42 -4.74 4.85 -28.83
N ILE A 43 -5.55 4.85 -29.91
CA ILE A 43 -5.50 3.82 -30.95
C ILE A 43 -4.16 3.92 -31.68
N LYS A 44 -3.56 2.75 -31.91
CA LYS A 44 -2.33 2.58 -32.67
C LYS A 44 -2.70 2.24 -34.11
N VAL A 45 -2.19 3.02 -35.04
CA VAL A 45 -2.48 2.92 -36.48
C VAL A 45 -1.19 3.01 -37.27
N TRP A 46 -1.25 2.60 -38.53
CA TRP A 46 -0.18 2.75 -39.51
C TRP A 46 -0.15 4.16 -40.08
N TRP A 47 1.06 4.68 -40.24
CA TRP A 47 1.38 5.97 -40.82
C TRP A 47 2.34 5.77 -41.98
N LYS A 48 2.27 6.64 -42.98
CA LYS A 48 3.19 6.69 -44.12
C LYS A 48 3.64 8.12 -44.31
N THR A 49 4.94 8.37 -44.20
CA THR A 49 5.48 9.72 -44.44
C THR A 49 5.48 10.06 -45.94
N GLU A 50 5.66 11.33 -46.29
CA GLU A 50 5.81 11.77 -47.69
C GLU A 50 6.98 11.06 -48.38
N GLU A 51 8.06 10.75 -47.65
CA GLU A 51 9.21 9.98 -48.14
C GLU A 51 8.93 8.48 -48.25
N GLY A 52 7.68 8.04 -48.02
CA GLY A 52 7.25 6.65 -48.18
C GLY A 52 7.57 5.74 -46.99
N LYS A 53 8.02 6.27 -45.85
CA LYS A 53 8.34 5.44 -44.67
C LYS A 53 7.07 5.05 -43.93
N GLU A 54 6.87 3.75 -43.78
CA GLU A 54 5.70 3.16 -43.12
C GLU A 54 6.03 2.73 -41.68
N PHE A 55 5.17 3.09 -40.70
CA PHE A 55 5.38 2.72 -39.30
C PHE A 55 4.10 2.80 -38.47
N GLN A 56 4.03 2.05 -37.38
CA GLN A 56 2.92 2.14 -36.44
C GLN A 56 3.17 3.15 -35.32
N ALA A 57 2.18 3.97 -35.01
CA ALA A 57 2.22 4.85 -33.85
C ALA A 57 0.82 5.16 -33.31
N VAL A 58 0.76 5.53 -32.03
CA VAL A 58 -0.48 5.97 -31.38
C VAL A 58 -0.82 7.39 -31.83
N VAL A 59 -2.08 7.62 -32.22
CA VAL A 59 -2.59 8.91 -32.72
C VAL A 59 -2.23 10.06 -31.78
N ARG A 60 -2.49 9.94 -30.48
CA ARG A 60 -2.14 10.98 -29.49
C ARG A 60 -0.66 11.38 -29.52
N TYR A 61 0.25 10.41 -29.64
CA TYR A 61 1.68 10.70 -29.65
C TYR A 61 2.13 11.34 -30.97
N ARG A 62 1.52 10.93 -32.09
CA ARG A 62 1.73 11.57 -33.39
C ARG A 62 1.28 13.03 -33.39
N THR A 63 0.07 13.31 -32.90
CA THR A 63 -0.42 14.68 -32.70
C THR A 63 0.50 15.50 -31.82
N THR A 64 0.94 14.93 -30.69
CA THR A 64 1.85 15.61 -29.75
C THR A 64 3.20 15.94 -30.39
N ASN A 65 3.76 15.03 -31.19
CA ASN A 65 5.04 15.25 -31.86
C ASN A 65 4.93 16.20 -33.06
N TYR A 66 3.82 16.15 -33.80
CA TYR A 66 3.51 17.10 -34.87
C TYR A 66 3.48 18.54 -34.33
N LEU A 67 2.78 18.77 -33.22
CA LEU A 67 2.75 20.06 -32.51
C LEU A 67 4.11 20.52 -31.94
N ARG A 68 5.07 19.60 -31.77
CA ARG A 68 6.44 19.95 -31.34
C ARG A 68 7.33 20.40 -32.50
N LYS A 69 7.03 19.99 -33.74
CA LYS A 69 7.80 20.33 -34.94
C LYS A 69 7.47 21.74 -35.45
N ASP A 70 6.19 22.13 -35.41
CA ASP A 70 5.75 23.49 -35.70
C ASP A 70 4.91 24.05 -34.54
N LYS A 71 5.50 25.00 -33.81
CA LYS A 71 4.93 25.56 -32.58
C LYS A 71 3.79 26.55 -32.83
N ASN A 72 3.65 27.06 -34.06
CA ASN A 72 2.56 27.97 -34.44
C ASN A 72 1.21 27.23 -34.55
N LEU A 73 1.23 25.90 -34.57
CA LEU A 73 0.05 25.04 -34.62
C LEU A 73 -0.45 24.61 -33.24
N ILE A 74 0.23 25.01 -32.15
CA ILE A 74 -0.20 24.73 -30.77
C ILE A 74 -1.42 25.61 -30.46
N PRO A 75 -2.61 25.04 -30.18
CA PRO A 75 -3.76 25.86 -29.80
C PRO A 75 -3.44 26.65 -28.53
N GLU A 76 -3.84 27.93 -28.52
CA GLU A 76 -3.49 28.91 -27.49
C GLU A 76 -3.85 28.41 -26.07
N GLU A 77 -4.91 27.63 -25.96
CA GLU A 77 -5.43 27.00 -24.73
C GLU A 77 -4.50 25.94 -24.09
N ILE A 78 -3.52 25.43 -24.84
CA ILE A 78 -2.61 24.35 -24.40
C ILE A 78 -1.14 24.81 -24.38
N SER A 79 -0.84 26.01 -24.88
CA SER A 79 0.51 26.59 -24.95
C SER A 79 1.22 26.61 -23.59
N GLY A 80 0.50 26.94 -22.52
CA GLY A 80 1.02 26.99 -21.15
C GLY A 80 1.43 25.63 -20.54
N LYS A 81 1.13 24.50 -21.18
CA LYS A 81 1.50 23.15 -20.70
C LYS A 81 2.87 22.68 -21.21
N TYR A 82 3.45 23.37 -22.19
CA TYR A 82 4.77 23.06 -22.74
C TYR A 82 5.80 24.07 -22.23
N ARG A 83 6.45 23.76 -21.09
CA ARG A 83 7.60 24.56 -20.62
C ARG A 83 8.67 24.60 -21.70
N LYS A 84 9.09 25.78 -22.12
CA LYS A 84 10.20 25.95 -23.08
C LYS A 84 11.46 25.37 -22.45
N ARG A 85 12.35 24.76 -23.25
CA ARG A 85 13.57 24.08 -22.75
C ARG A 85 14.46 25.03 -21.92
N GLU A 86 14.56 26.29 -22.31
CA GLU A 86 15.27 27.36 -21.58
C GLU A 86 14.64 27.69 -20.21
N GLU A 87 13.32 27.63 -20.10
CA GLU A 87 12.60 27.80 -18.84
C GLU A 87 12.84 26.62 -17.89
N LYS A 88 12.97 25.40 -18.43
CA LYS A 88 13.25 24.20 -17.64
C LYS A 88 14.63 24.25 -16.98
N ASP A 89 15.66 24.67 -17.71
CA ASP A 89 17.03 24.75 -17.18
C ASP A 89 17.14 25.87 -16.14
N THR A 90 16.49 27.01 -16.39
CA THR A 90 16.36 28.10 -15.41
C THR A 90 15.60 27.64 -14.15
N PHE A 91 14.55 26.84 -14.33
CA PHE A 91 13.78 26.27 -13.23
C PHE A 91 14.60 25.24 -12.43
N LEU A 92 15.43 24.41 -13.10
CA LEU A 92 16.32 23.45 -12.44
C LEU A 92 17.38 24.15 -11.60
N LYS A 93 18.00 25.22 -12.10
CA LYS A 93 18.99 26.02 -11.35
C LYS A 93 18.46 26.52 -10.00
N LYS A 94 17.15 26.75 -9.87
CA LYS A 94 16.50 27.24 -8.64
C LYS A 94 15.83 26.13 -7.80
N ASN A 95 15.60 24.95 -8.36
CA ASN A 95 14.77 23.90 -7.73
C ASN A 95 15.42 22.51 -7.68
N ASN A 96 16.74 22.44 -7.89
CA ASN A 96 17.49 21.18 -7.77
C ASN A 96 17.69 20.75 -6.30
N LEU A 97 18.21 19.54 -6.13
CA LEU A 97 18.37 18.90 -4.83
C LEU A 97 19.34 19.65 -3.92
N VAL A 98 20.46 20.16 -4.46
CA VAL A 98 21.49 20.88 -3.70
C VAL A 98 20.92 22.18 -3.12
N ILE A 99 20.17 22.94 -3.93
CA ILE A 99 19.63 24.25 -3.53
C ILE A 99 18.53 24.11 -2.46
N LEU A 100 17.57 23.20 -2.65
CA LEU A 100 16.41 23.13 -1.77
C LEU A 100 16.57 22.15 -0.60
N PHE A 101 17.47 21.17 -0.71
CA PHE A 101 17.68 20.14 0.32
C PHE A 101 19.17 19.79 0.46
N PRO A 102 20.02 20.73 0.90
CA PRO A 102 21.48 20.54 0.95
C PRO A 102 21.91 19.34 1.80
N GLU A 103 21.23 19.07 2.92
CA GLU A 103 21.54 17.90 3.76
C GLU A 103 21.23 16.57 3.06
N VAL A 104 20.20 16.53 2.21
CA VAL A 104 19.91 15.33 1.40
C VAL A 104 20.92 15.19 0.27
N ALA A 105 21.37 16.30 -0.32
CA ALA A 105 22.40 16.30 -1.37
C ALA A 105 23.76 15.85 -0.83
N LYS A 106 24.11 16.16 0.43
CA LYS A 106 25.33 15.63 1.10
C LYS A 106 25.34 14.11 1.18
N GLU A 107 24.18 13.49 1.23
CA GLU A 107 24.06 12.04 1.23
C GLU A 107 24.07 11.44 -0.18
N TRP A 108 24.40 12.18 -1.24
CA TRP A 108 24.48 11.63 -2.59
C TRP A 108 25.62 10.62 -2.73
N ASP A 109 25.35 9.45 -3.32
CA ASP A 109 26.42 8.49 -3.61
C ASP A 109 27.00 8.73 -5.01
N TYR A 110 28.06 9.54 -5.07
CA TYR A 110 28.69 9.95 -6.33
C TYR A 110 29.24 8.79 -7.17
N GLU A 111 29.68 7.71 -6.52
CA GLU A 111 30.27 6.54 -7.18
C GLU A 111 29.21 5.70 -7.90
N LYS A 112 27.97 5.70 -7.42
CA LYS A 112 26.91 4.79 -7.89
C LYS A 112 25.86 5.44 -8.79
N ASN A 113 25.94 6.75 -9.01
CA ASN A 113 24.95 7.49 -9.81
C ASN A 113 25.44 7.80 -11.23
N ASP A 114 26.37 7.03 -11.77
CA ASP A 114 26.83 7.09 -13.17
C ASP A 114 27.20 8.53 -13.63
N GLY A 115 27.82 9.31 -12.74
CA GLY A 115 28.22 10.69 -12.99
C GLY A 115 27.11 11.74 -12.90
N VAL A 116 25.84 11.35 -12.67
CA VAL A 116 24.74 12.29 -12.43
C VAL A 116 24.95 12.98 -11.08
N LYS A 117 24.98 14.32 -11.11
CA LYS A 117 25.19 15.14 -9.92
C LYS A 117 23.86 15.60 -9.31
N PRO A 118 23.79 15.82 -7.99
CA PRO A 118 22.55 16.23 -7.32
C PRO A 118 22.02 17.60 -7.82
N GLU A 119 22.87 18.50 -8.30
CA GLU A 119 22.47 19.78 -8.89
C GLU A 119 21.73 19.64 -10.24
N GLU A 120 21.86 18.50 -10.90
CA GLU A 120 21.17 18.18 -12.15
C GLU A 120 19.79 17.56 -11.92
N VAL A 121 19.40 17.36 -10.65
CA VAL A 121 18.22 16.61 -10.26
C VAL A 121 17.24 17.49 -9.50
N PHE A 122 16.00 17.57 -9.99
CA PHE A 122 14.92 18.26 -9.27
C PHE A 122 14.66 17.64 -7.89
N SER A 123 14.51 18.49 -6.88
CA SER A 123 14.26 18.09 -5.48
C SER A 123 12.99 17.24 -5.26
N LYS A 124 12.00 17.33 -6.15
CA LYS A 124 10.75 16.54 -6.13
C LYS A 124 10.73 15.44 -7.20
N SER A 125 11.88 15.08 -7.74
CA SER A 125 11.96 14.05 -8.79
C SER A 125 11.40 12.70 -8.30
N GLY A 126 10.60 12.07 -9.16
CA GLY A 126 10.15 10.69 -8.99
C GLY A 126 11.20 9.65 -9.39
N LYS A 127 12.36 10.08 -9.91
CA LYS A 127 13.48 9.19 -10.26
C LYS A 127 14.18 8.66 -9.02
N THR A 128 14.73 7.46 -9.16
CA THR A 128 15.51 6.77 -8.14
C THR A 128 16.99 7.05 -8.35
N TYR A 129 17.70 7.33 -7.26
CA TYR A 129 19.15 7.51 -7.22
C TYR A 129 19.72 6.86 -5.94
N TRP A 130 21.02 6.65 -5.93
CA TRP A 130 21.76 6.15 -4.77
C TRP A 130 22.11 7.27 -3.80
N PHE A 131 21.94 6.97 -2.52
CA PHE A 131 22.36 7.81 -1.40
C PHE A 131 23.26 7.01 -0.46
N LYS A 132 24.22 7.65 0.19
CA LYS A 132 25.17 7.08 1.15
C LYS A 132 25.04 7.85 2.49
N CYS A 133 24.79 7.14 3.58
CA CYS A 133 24.61 7.77 4.89
C CYS A 133 25.96 7.93 5.59
N ALA A 134 25.97 8.63 6.73
CA ALA A 134 27.17 8.82 7.55
C ALA A 134 27.84 7.50 8.01
N ASN A 135 27.07 6.42 8.12
CA ASN A 135 27.61 5.08 8.45
C ASN A 135 28.14 4.32 7.21
N GLY A 136 28.23 4.98 6.04
CA GLY A 136 28.78 4.40 4.81
C GLY A 136 27.82 3.51 4.01
N HIS A 137 26.60 3.26 4.49
CA HIS A 137 25.65 2.42 3.77
C HIS A 137 25.07 3.15 2.55
N SER A 138 25.19 2.55 1.37
CA SER A 138 24.51 3.01 0.16
C SER A 138 23.12 2.38 0.01
N TRP A 139 22.11 3.16 -0.37
CA TRP A 139 20.79 2.64 -0.74
C TRP A 139 20.15 3.47 -1.85
N GLN A 140 19.26 2.84 -2.62
CA GLN A 140 18.48 3.52 -3.64
C GLN A 140 17.11 3.93 -3.12
N THR A 141 16.67 5.14 -3.47
CA THR A 141 15.28 5.57 -3.28
C THR A 141 14.94 6.72 -4.22
N ARG A 142 13.64 7.02 -4.36
CA ARG A 142 13.20 8.21 -5.11
C ARG A 142 13.60 9.48 -4.39
N VAL A 143 14.01 10.51 -5.13
CA VAL A 143 14.37 11.82 -4.55
C VAL A 143 13.22 12.38 -3.71
N ILE A 144 11.98 12.32 -4.22
CA ILE A 144 10.79 12.77 -3.49
C ILE A 144 10.57 12.05 -2.15
N ASN A 145 11.01 10.79 -2.02
CA ASN A 145 10.93 10.07 -0.75
C ASN A 145 11.96 10.59 0.26
N ARG A 146 13.13 11.06 -0.19
CA ARG A 146 14.12 11.71 0.68
C ARG A 146 13.66 13.09 1.13
N THR A 147 13.15 13.89 0.20
CA THR A 147 12.86 15.32 0.43
C THR A 147 11.50 15.55 1.08
N SER A 148 10.45 14.84 0.65
CA SER A 148 9.08 15.08 1.15
C SER A 148 8.67 14.12 2.27
N LYS A 149 9.15 12.88 2.23
CA LYS A 149 8.81 11.85 3.25
C LYS A 149 9.91 11.65 4.30
N GLY A 150 11.08 12.29 4.12
CA GLY A 150 12.20 12.16 5.05
C GLY A 150 12.76 10.74 5.19
N SER A 151 12.60 9.89 4.16
CA SER A 151 13.09 8.50 4.24
C SER A 151 14.58 8.45 4.57
N LYS A 152 14.94 7.51 5.46
CA LYS A 152 16.29 7.33 6.01
C LYS A 152 16.94 6.07 5.45
N CYS A 153 18.22 5.88 5.74
CA CYS A 153 18.94 4.65 5.42
C CYS A 153 18.20 3.43 5.99
N PRO A 154 17.81 2.44 5.16
CA PRO A 154 17.07 1.27 5.62
C PRO A 154 17.90 0.38 6.54
N VAL A 155 19.22 0.32 6.34
CA VAL A 155 20.14 -0.44 7.19
C VAL A 155 20.19 0.16 8.58
N CYS A 156 20.51 1.46 8.70
CA CYS A 156 20.52 2.14 10.02
C CYS A 156 19.15 2.10 10.71
N THR A 157 18.06 2.20 9.94
CA THR A 157 16.69 2.14 10.48
C THR A 157 16.33 0.73 10.95
N LEU A 158 16.86 -0.32 10.35
CA LEU A 158 16.70 -1.68 10.84
C LEU A 158 17.53 -1.89 12.11
N GLU A 159 18.78 -1.43 12.09
CA GLU A 159 19.71 -1.58 13.21
C GLU A 159 19.18 -0.89 14.48
N SER A 160 18.67 0.33 14.37
CA SER A 160 18.06 1.05 15.50
C SER A 160 16.80 0.39 16.07
N ARG A 161 16.18 -0.55 15.34
CA ARG A 161 14.99 -1.30 15.78
C ARG A 161 15.32 -2.70 16.31
N LYS A 162 16.58 -3.12 16.25
CA LYS A 162 17.01 -4.41 16.81
C LYS A 162 16.70 -4.46 18.30
N LEU A 163 16.30 -5.63 18.78
CA LEU A 163 15.90 -5.85 20.16
C LEU A 163 17.03 -5.45 21.12
N ILE A 164 18.25 -5.83 20.77
CA ILE A 164 19.46 -5.53 21.56
C ILE A 164 19.71 -4.02 21.72
N ASN A 165 19.31 -3.20 20.75
CA ASN A 165 19.52 -1.76 20.75
C ASN A 165 18.36 -0.99 21.40
N THR A 166 17.20 -1.63 21.53
CA THR A 166 15.95 -0.99 22.02
C THR A 166 15.58 -1.40 23.44
N THR A 167 15.85 -2.64 23.82
CA THR A 167 15.56 -3.20 25.16
C THR A 167 16.67 -4.19 25.56
N PRO A 168 17.90 -3.71 25.81
CA PRO A 168 19.04 -4.56 26.16
C PRO A 168 18.82 -5.39 27.43
N GLU A 169 17.99 -4.92 28.37
CA GLU A 169 17.67 -5.60 29.63
C GLU A 169 16.96 -6.96 29.45
N LEU A 170 16.38 -7.20 28.28
CA LEU A 170 15.73 -8.46 27.91
C LEU A 170 16.70 -9.51 27.36
N ILE A 171 17.95 -9.15 27.08
CA ILE A 171 18.97 -10.08 26.56
C ILE A 171 19.19 -11.22 27.54
N ASP A 172 19.30 -10.92 28.84
CA ASP A 172 19.52 -11.93 29.90
C ASP A 172 18.34 -12.88 30.09
N GLU A 173 17.16 -12.50 29.60
CA GLU A 173 15.97 -13.34 29.69
C GLU A 173 15.84 -14.29 28.50
N PHE A 174 16.68 -14.18 27.47
CA PHE A 174 16.62 -15.08 26.32
C PHE A 174 17.24 -16.45 26.65
N ASP A 175 16.57 -17.57 26.31
CA ASP A 175 17.12 -18.92 26.48
C ASP A 175 17.88 -19.37 25.20
N PRO A 176 19.23 -19.29 25.14
CA PRO A 176 19.98 -19.64 23.94
C PRO A 176 19.91 -21.12 23.60
N VAL A 177 19.74 -21.99 24.59
CA VAL A 177 19.70 -23.45 24.40
C VAL A 177 18.39 -23.84 23.71
N LYS A 178 17.26 -23.33 24.19
CA LYS A 178 15.95 -23.61 23.58
C LYS A 178 15.71 -22.86 22.29
N ASN A 179 16.38 -21.72 22.08
CA ASN A 179 16.29 -20.91 20.87
C ASN A 179 17.45 -21.14 19.90
N LYS A 180 18.10 -22.31 19.91
CA LYS A 180 19.28 -22.64 19.08
C LYS A 180 19.22 -22.30 17.57
N LYS A 181 18.03 -22.11 16.99
CA LYS A 181 17.82 -21.74 15.58
C LYS A 181 17.49 -20.25 15.38
N ILE A 182 17.38 -19.49 16.46
CA ILE A 182 16.96 -18.09 16.45
C ILE A 182 18.11 -17.28 17.02
N ASN A 183 18.63 -16.38 16.21
CA ASN A 183 19.64 -15.44 16.64
C ASN A 183 18.98 -14.20 17.26
N LEU A 184 19.29 -13.92 18.51
CA LEU A 184 18.76 -12.76 19.24
C LEU A 184 19.09 -11.43 18.55
N PHE A 185 20.29 -11.34 17.96
CA PHE A 185 20.78 -10.16 17.24
C PHE A 185 20.00 -9.89 15.93
N ASP A 186 19.24 -10.87 15.46
CA ASP A 186 18.40 -10.72 14.27
C ASP A 186 17.01 -10.17 14.58
N LEU A 187 16.57 -10.26 15.84
CA LEU A 187 15.23 -9.87 16.27
C LEU A 187 15.09 -8.36 16.41
N THR A 188 13.90 -7.86 16.10
CA THR A 188 13.47 -6.48 16.38
C THR A 188 12.48 -6.47 17.55
N ALA A 189 12.37 -5.34 18.25
CA ALA A 189 11.41 -5.19 19.36
C ALA A 189 9.94 -5.43 18.97
N SER A 190 9.60 -5.26 17.68
CA SER A 190 8.25 -5.51 17.17
C SER A 190 8.01 -6.94 16.67
N SER A 191 8.99 -7.84 16.78
CA SER A 191 8.90 -9.19 16.21
C SER A 191 7.79 -10.02 16.88
N ASN A 192 7.01 -10.72 16.06
CA ASN A 192 6.03 -11.71 16.55
C ASN A 192 6.64 -13.10 16.77
N GLU A 193 7.95 -13.26 16.52
CA GLU A 193 8.67 -14.51 16.71
C GLU A 193 8.54 -14.97 18.16
N LYS A 194 8.13 -16.24 18.35
CA LYS A 194 7.90 -16.81 19.67
C LYS A 194 9.16 -17.52 20.16
N VAL A 195 9.86 -16.87 21.07
CA VAL A 195 11.11 -17.37 21.66
C VAL A 195 10.87 -17.85 23.09
N TRP A 196 11.79 -18.67 23.57
CA TRP A 196 11.84 -19.08 24.97
C TRP A 196 12.53 -18.02 25.82
N TRP A 197 11.85 -17.59 26.87
CA TRP A 197 12.30 -16.65 27.88
C TRP A 197 12.56 -17.36 29.20
N ILE A 198 13.50 -16.86 30.00
CA ILE A 198 13.84 -17.27 31.36
C ILE A 198 13.35 -16.17 32.29
N CYS A 199 12.36 -16.47 33.15
CA CYS A 199 11.83 -15.49 34.07
C CYS A 199 12.83 -15.15 35.19
N LYS A 200 13.22 -13.88 35.35
CA LYS A 200 14.11 -13.43 36.44
C LYS A 200 13.54 -13.67 37.85
N ASN A 201 12.21 -13.76 38.01
CA ASN A 201 11.58 -13.94 39.33
C ASN A 201 11.48 -15.39 39.79
N CYS A 202 11.21 -16.34 38.88
CA CYS A 202 10.97 -17.75 39.23
C CYS A 202 11.88 -18.74 38.50
N SER A 203 12.79 -18.26 37.65
CA SER A 203 13.72 -19.04 36.82
C SER A 203 13.06 -20.02 35.84
N LYS A 204 11.73 -20.07 35.78
CA LYS A 204 11.00 -20.93 34.85
C LYS A 204 11.06 -20.38 33.44
N LYS A 205 11.16 -21.32 32.51
CA LYS A 205 11.21 -21.07 31.07
C LYS A 205 9.80 -21.01 30.50
N TYR A 206 9.50 -20.00 29.68
CA TYR A 206 8.19 -19.85 29.04
C TYR A 206 8.33 -19.34 27.61
N LYS A 207 7.38 -19.68 26.74
CA LYS A 207 7.40 -19.29 25.33
C LYS A 207 6.44 -18.14 25.08
N GLU A 208 6.92 -17.03 24.53
CA GLU A 208 6.10 -15.87 24.17
C GLU A 208 6.76 -15.04 23.06
N SER A 209 5.98 -14.24 22.34
CA SER A 209 6.52 -13.36 21.30
C SER A 209 7.37 -12.23 21.87
N VAL A 210 8.40 -11.84 21.11
CA VAL A 210 9.26 -10.69 21.45
C VAL A 210 8.44 -9.43 21.68
N GLN A 211 7.53 -9.10 20.76
CA GLN A 211 6.70 -7.91 20.87
C GLN A 211 5.88 -7.87 22.16
N LYS A 212 5.31 -9.00 22.58
CA LYS A 212 4.54 -9.06 23.83
C LYS A 212 5.44 -8.93 25.04
N ARG A 213 6.60 -9.59 25.04
CA ARG A 213 7.57 -9.46 26.12
C ARG A 213 8.06 -8.02 26.27
N VAL A 214 8.36 -7.33 25.16
CA VAL A 214 8.73 -5.90 25.13
C VAL A 214 7.60 -5.01 25.66
N LYS A 215 6.34 -5.33 25.34
CA LYS A 215 5.15 -4.63 25.89
C LYS A 215 4.90 -4.90 27.39
N GLY A 216 5.76 -5.65 28.06
CA GLY A 216 5.67 -5.92 29.50
C GLY A 216 4.75 -7.08 29.89
N TYR A 217 4.41 -7.99 28.96
CA TYR A 217 3.68 -9.21 29.32
C TYR A 217 4.51 -10.02 30.31
N LYS A 218 3.91 -10.31 31.46
CA LYS A 218 4.58 -10.99 32.58
C LYS A 218 4.70 -12.48 32.34
N CYS A 219 5.64 -13.12 33.02
CA CYS A 219 5.78 -14.58 33.03
C CYS A 219 4.42 -15.22 33.41
N PRO A 220 3.87 -16.12 32.57
CA PRO A 220 2.56 -16.72 32.82
C PRO A 220 2.56 -17.68 34.01
N VAL A 221 3.73 -18.06 34.53
CA VAL A 221 3.82 -18.88 35.75
C VAL A 221 3.73 -18.01 37.00
N CYS A 222 4.41 -16.86 37.03
CA CYS A 222 4.31 -15.91 38.14
C CYS A 222 2.96 -15.18 38.15
N PHE A 223 2.43 -14.90 36.96
CA PHE A 223 1.21 -14.12 36.77
C PHE A 223 0.29 -14.86 35.79
N PRO A 224 -0.36 -15.94 36.25
CA PRO A 224 -1.29 -16.68 35.43
C PRO A 224 -2.43 -15.76 34.98
N VAL A 225 -2.65 -15.71 33.67
CA VAL A 225 -3.81 -15.00 33.12
C VAL A 225 -5.05 -15.79 33.51
N LYS A 226 -5.89 -15.24 34.40
CA LYS A 226 -7.20 -15.80 34.70
C LYS A 226 -8.03 -15.77 33.40
N LYS A 227 -8.33 -16.96 32.86
CA LYS A 227 -9.14 -17.12 31.64
C LYS A 227 -10.64 -17.00 31.90
N GLU A 228 -11.04 -17.03 33.17
CA GLU A 228 -12.43 -16.88 33.57
C GLU A 228 -12.90 -15.46 33.28
N ILE A 229 -14.00 -15.38 32.54
CA ILE A 229 -14.69 -14.13 32.27
C ILE A 229 -15.66 -13.91 33.43
N PRO A 230 -15.60 -12.77 34.13
CA PRO A 230 -16.63 -12.42 35.10
C PRO A 230 -18.02 -12.50 34.46
N TYR A 231 -19.00 -13.07 35.15
CA TYR A 231 -20.32 -13.36 34.57
C TYR A 231 -20.98 -12.11 33.98
N GLU A 232 -20.81 -10.95 34.62
CA GLU A 232 -21.31 -9.64 34.17
C GLU A 232 -20.68 -9.15 32.85
N LYS A 233 -19.60 -9.78 32.40
CA LYS A 233 -18.94 -9.52 31.10
C LYS A 233 -19.23 -10.61 30.06
N SER A 234 -20.05 -11.60 30.40
CA SER A 234 -20.38 -12.72 29.53
C SER A 234 -21.41 -12.34 28.46
N LEU A 235 -21.50 -13.16 27.41
CA LEU A 235 -22.52 -13.05 26.37
C LEU A 235 -23.91 -13.27 26.96
N GLU A 236 -24.04 -14.22 27.88
CA GLU A 236 -25.30 -14.53 28.56
C GLU A 236 -25.88 -13.32 29.29
N TYR A 237 -25.04 -12.65 30.07
CA TYR A 237 -25.45 -11.49 30.86
C TYR A 237 -25.77 -10.27 29.98
N ASN A 238 -24.94 -9.99 28.98
CA ASN A 238 -25.04 -8.74 28.20
C ASN A 238 -25.99 -8.85 27.00
N TYR A 239 -26.20 -10.05 26.46
CA TYR A 239 -27.04 -10.29 25.27
C TYR A 239 -27.87 -11.58 25.43
N PRO A 240 -28.78 -11.64 26.42
CA PRO A 240 -29.54 -12.84 26.75
C PRO A 240 -30.33 -13.40 25.56
N GLU A 241 -30.93 -12.55 24.73
CA GLU A 241 -31.68 -12.99 23.54
C GLU A 241 -30.78 -13.60 22.44
N ILE A 242 -29.52 -13.19 22.36
CA ILE A 242 -28.53 -13.80 21.47
C ILE A 242 -28.02 -15.10 22.09
N ALA A 243 -27.79 -15.13 23.40
CA ALA A 243 -27.38 -16.33 24.12
C ALA A 243 -28.40 -17.46 24.02
N LYS A 244 -29.71 -17.15 23.99
CA LYS A 244 -30.78 -18.14 23.74
C LYS A 244 -30.67 -18.85 22.39
N GLN A 245 -29.99 -18.24 21.42
CA GLN A 245 -29.78 -18.79 20.08
C GLN A 245 -28.53 -19.68 20.01
N TRP A 246 -27.88 -19.97 21.14
CA TRP A 246 -26.70 -20.83 21.20
C TRP A 246 -27.07 -22.29 20.88
N ASN A 247 -26.26 -22.94 20.06
CA ASN A 247 -26.38 -24.40 19.89
C ASN A 247 -25.45 -25.10 20.90
N TYR A 248 -26.01 -25.68 21.96
CA TYR A 248 -25.24 -26.32 23.03
C TYR A 248 -24.59 -27.64 22.59
N GLU A 249 -25.23 -28.39 21.70
CA GLU A 249 -24.72 -29.67 21.22
C GLU A 249 -23.45 -29.48 20.37
N LEU A 250 -23.51 -28.58 19.39
CA LEU A 250 -22.41 -28.33 18.46
C LEU A 250 -21.26 -27.49 19.05
N ASN A 251 -21.48 -26.80 20.18
CA ASN A 251 -20.44 -26.03 20.87
C ASN A 251 -19.80 -26.77 22.06
N GLY A 252 -20.28 -27.98 22.39
CA GLY A 252 -19.75 -28.80 23.48
C GLY A 252 -19.80 -28.08 24.83
N ASN A 253 -18.70 -28.15 25.59
CA ASN A 253 -18.62 -27.54 26.94
C ASN A 253 -18.56 -26.00 26.94
N LEU A 254 -18.49 -25.36 25.78
CA LEU A 254 -18.44 -23.90 25.71
C LEU A 254 -19.85 -23.32 25.80
N THR A 255 -20.08 -22.50 26.82
CA THR A 255 -21.39 -21.88 27.07
C THR A 255 -21.36 -20.35 26.92
N PRO A 256 -22.52 -19.69 26.80
CA PRO A 256 -22.60 -18.23 26.73
C PRO A 256 -21.96 -17.48 27.93
N LYS A 257 -21.91 -18.07 29.14
CA LYS A 257 -21.17 -17.51 30.30
C LYS A 257 -19.66 -17.46 30.09
N ASP A 258 -19.10 -18.31 29.24
CA ASP A 258 -17.65 -18.50 29.06
C ASP A 258 -17.07 -17.61 27.93
N VAL A 259 -17.88 -16.74 27.34
CA VAL A 259 -17.48 -15.91 26.20
C VAL A 259 -17.95 -14.49 26.39
N ARG A 260 -17.18 -13.53 25.88
CA ARG A 260 -17.58 -12.11 25.86
C ARG A 260 -18.38 -11.79 24.60
N PRO A 261 -19.30 -10.82 24.66
CA PRO A 261 -19.83 -10.20 23.46
C PRO A 261 -18.71 -9.65 22.56
N MET A 262 -19.00 -9.45 21.28
CA MET A 262 -18.06 -8.92 20.29
C MET A 262 -16.81 -9.78 20.04
N SER A 263 -16.76 -10.98 20.61
CA SER A 263 -15.65 -11.91 20.46
C SER A 263 -15.53 -12.42 19.03
N GLY A 264 -14.30 -12.55 18.54
CA GLY A 264 -13.99 -13.21 17.25
C GLY A 264 -14.15 -14.74 17.28
N LYS A 265 -14.58 -15.32 18.41
CA LYS A 265 -14.75 -16.77 18.55
C LYS A 265 -15.92 -17.24 17.69
N SER A 266 -15.65 -18.25 16.86
CA SER A 266 -16.63 -18.87 15.96
C SER A 266 -17.35 -20.00 16.68
N VAL A 267 -18.68 -19.95 16.68
CA VAL A 267 -19.57 -20.88 17.39
C VAL A 267 -20.81 -21.16 16.53
N TRP A 268 -21.53 -22.21 16.89
CA TRP A 268 -22.78 -22.62 16.23
C TRP A 268 -24.01 -21.96 16.88
N TRP A 269 -24.93 -21.54 16.03
CA TRP A 269 -26.17 -20.85 16.40
C TRP A 269 -27.38 -21.58 15.83
N ASN A 270 -28.47 -21.56 16.59
CA ASN A 270 -29.80 -21.99 16.18
C ASN A 270 -30.62 -20.79 15.70
N CYS A 271 -31.53 -21.04 14.76
CA CYS A 271 -32.34 -19.97 14.19
C CYS A 271 -33.44 -19.58 15.18
N PRO A 272 -33.60 -18.29 15.53
CA PRO A 272 -34.65 -17.88 16.45
C PRO A 272 -36.04 -17.86 15.81
N VAL A 273 -36.13 -17.88 14.47
CA VAL A 273 -37.37 -17.73 13.71
C VAL A 273 -37.98 -19.09 13.36
N ASP A 274 -37.18 -19.99 12.80
CA ASP A 274 -37.61 -21.30 12.35
C ASP A 274 -36.63 -22.38 12.84
N LYS A 275 -37.14 -23.36 13.58
CA LYS A 275 -36.33 -24.45 14.15
C LYS A 275 -35.88 -25.46 13.10
N GLU A 276 -36.53 -25.50 11.93
CA GLU A 276 -36.14 -26.36 10.82
C GLU A 276 -34.92 -25.82 10.06
N HIS A 277 -34.61 -24.53 10.22
CA HIS A 277 -33.40 -23.98 9.62
C HIS A 277 -32.15 -24.65 10.21
N PRO A 278 -31.18 -25.06 9.37
CA PRO A 278 -29.99 -25.72 9.86
C PRO A 278 -29.20 -24.77 10.77
N PRO A 279 -28.59 -25.29 11.85
CA PRO A 279 -27.69 -24.49 12.67
C PRO A 279 -26.54 -23.98 11.81
N TRP A 280 -26.10 -22.74 12.06
CA TRP A 280 -25.03 -22.13 11.27
C TRP A 280 -23.89 -21.66 12.15
N LYS A 281 -22.70 -21.63 11.54
CA LYS A 281 -21.49 -21.19 12.20
C LYS A 281 -21.26 -19.70 11.94
N SER A 282 -21.05 -18.93 13.00
CA SER A 282 -20.72 -17.50 12.91
C SER A 282 -19.89 -17.04 14.10
N ILE A 283 -19.10 -15.98 13.93
CA ILE A 283 -18.38 -15.35 15.05
C ILE A 283 -19.36 -14.55 15.92
N ILE A 284 -19.13 -14.57 17.24
CA ILE A 284 -19.98 -13.85 18.22
C ILE A 284 -20.09 -12.36 17.88
N HIS A 285 -19.00 -11.75 17.40
CA HIS A 285 -18.98 -10.37 16.93
C HIS A 285 -20.08 -10.03 15.93
N ASN A 286 -20.30 -10.89 14.94
CA ASN A 286 -21.31 -10.63 13.92
C ASN A 286 -22.73 -10.66 14.49
N ARG A 287 -22.95 -11.43 15.55
CA ARG A 287 -24.25 -11.51 16.22
C ARG A 287 -24.50 -10.29 17.10
N THR A 288 -23.51 -9.89 17.89
CA THR A 288 -23.70 -8.87 18.95
C THR A 288 -23.45 -7.44 18.49
N TYR A 289 -22.63 -7.22 17.47
CA TYR A 289 -22.29 -5.88 16.96
C TYR A 289 -22.96 -5.58 15.61
N ASN A 290 -22.78 -6.48 14.64
CA ASN A 290 -23.33 -6.29 13.29
C ASN A 290 -24.83 -6.65 13.18
N GLY A 291 -25.41 -7.33 14.18
CA GLY A 291 -26.81 -7.73 14.18
C GLY A 291 -27.16 -8.82 13.16
N ASN A 292 -26.18 -9.53 12.61
CA ASN A 292 -26.42 -10.55 11.59
C ASN A 292 -27.22 -11.72 12.19
N GLY A 293 -28.33 -12.06 11.53
CA GLY A 293 -29.22 -13.17 11.89
C GLY A 293 -28.89 -14.49 11.17
N CYS A 294 -29.86 -15.40 11.17
CA CYS A 294 -29.77 -16.65 10.42
C CYS A 294 -29.60 -16.37 8.92
N PRO A 295 -28.62 -17.00 8.24
CA PRO A 295 -28.39 -16.76 6.81
C PRO A 295 -29.58 -17.17 5.94
N THR A 296 -30.28 -18.26 6.30
CA THR A 296 -31.47 -18.73 5.58
C THR A 296 -32.62 -17.73 5.68
N CYS A 297 -32.85 -17.11 6.84
CA CYS A 297 -33.86 -16.04 6.98
C CYS A 297 -33.50 -14.79 6.15
N ASN A 298 -32.20 -14.46 6.07
CA ASN A 298 -31.72 -13.27 5.37
C ASN A 298 -31.57 -13.48 3.86
N ASN A 299 -31.70 -14.72 3.37
CA ASN A 299 -31.69 -15.04 1.94
C ASN A 299 -32.59 -16.26 1.66
N PRO A 300 -33.90 -16.06 1.43
CA PRO A 300 -34.90 -17.13 1.31
C PRO A 300 -34.83 -17.93 -0.02
N ARG A 301 -33.66 -18.01 -0.65
CA ARG A 301 -33.41 -18.79 -1.90
C ARG A 301 -32.72 -20.14 -1.66
N PHE A 302 -32.74 -20.63 -0.42
CA PHE A 302 -32.39 -22.00 -0.06
C PHE A 302 -33.60 -22.70 0.52
#